data_AF-A0A1S7FUW1-F1
#
_entry.id   AF-A0A1S7FUW1-F1
#
_cell.length_a   1.000
_cell.length_b   1.000
_cell.length_c   1.000
_cell.angle_alpha   90.00
_cell.angle_beta   90.00
_cell.angle_gamma   90.00
#
_symmetry.space_group_name_H-M   'P 1'
#
loop_
_entity.id
_entity.type
_entity.pdbx_description
1 polymer ?
#
loop_
_entity_poly.entity_id
_entity_poly.type
_entity_poly.pdbx_seq_one_letter_code
_entity_poly.pdbx_strand_id
1 'polypeptide(L)' 'MKEVETYARATGLRFLILETLFESRDFYFKTGFSKLFDEPLSADVEHREAILILYKDLEYSGKIEEAYPDDD' A
#
# COMPACT_ATOMS: atom_id res chain seq x y z
N MET A 1 9.27 5.52 5.00
CA MET A 1 8.62 5.40 3.67
C MET A 1 9.07 6.43 2.64
N LYS A 2 9.16 7.72 2.95
CA LYS A 2 9.54 8.75 1.96
C LYS A 2 10.84 8.43 1.20
N GLU A 3 11.89 7.97 1.88
CA GLU A 3 13.17 7.61 1.23
C GLU A 3 13.02 6.48 0.21
N VAL A 4 12.33 5.40 0.56
CA VAL A 4 12.10 4.26 -0.34
C VAL A 4 11.33 4.68 -1.59
N GLU A 5 10.31 5.53 -1.43
CA GLU A 5 9.57 6.06 -2.58
C GLU A 5 10.43 6.99 -3.44
N THR A 6 11.29 7.81 -2.84
CA THR A 6 12.23 8.66 -3.58
C THR A 6 13.18 7.82 -4.43
N TYR A 7 13.77 6.77 -3.84
CA TYR A 7 14.62 5.85 -4.59
C TYR A 7 13.86 5.14 -5.71
N ALA A 8 12.65 4.65 -5.43
CA ALA A 8 11.83 3.97 -6.43
C ALA A 8 11.48 4.89 -7.61
N ARG A 9 11.12 6.15 -7.36
CA ARG A 9 10.90 7.13 -8.43
C ARG A 9 12.18 7.42 -9.20
N ALA A 10 13.32 7.55 -8.53
CA ALA A 10 14.61 7.81 -9.18
C ALA A 10 15.07 6.66 -10.09
N THR A 11 14.65 5.42 -9.82
CA THR A 11 14.93 4.25 -10.65
C THR A 11 13.84 3.95 -11.69
N GLY A 12 12.81 4.79 -11.80
CA GLY A 12 11.73 4.63 -12.77
C GLY A 12 10.72 3.53 -12.39
N LEU A 13 10.66 3.13 -11.13
CA LEU A 13 9.62 2.22 -10.66
C LEU A 13 8.29 2.95 -10.59
N ARG A 14 7.24 2.31 -11.12
CA ARG A 14 5.87 2.82 -11.08
C ARG A 14 5.12 2.39 -9.82
N PHE A 15 5.40 1.19 -9.31
CA PHE A 15 4.66 0.62 -8.19
C PHE A 15 5.60 0.20 -7.07
N LEU A 16 5.14 0.37 -5.84
CA LEU A 16 5.64 -0.39 -4.69
C LEU A 16 4.64 -1.49 -4.38
N ILE A 17 5.11 -2.71 -4.17
CA ILE A 17 4.30 -3.84 -3.72
C ILE A 17 4.98 -4.39 -2.47
N LEU A 18 4.18 -4.66 -1.43
CA LEU A 18 4.67 -5.26 -0.20
C LEU A 18 3.69 -6.28 0.35
N GLU A 19 4.24 -7.24 1.07
CA GLU A 19 3.51 -8.19 1.89
C GLU A 19 3.54 -7.70 3.35
N THR A 20 2.40 -7.77 4.05
CA THR A 20 2.32 -7.35 5.44
C THR A 20 1.26 -8.11 6.23
N LEU A 21 1.43 -8.14 7.55
CA LEU A 21 0.45 -8.68 8.47
C LEU A 21 -0.79 -7.77 8.55
N PHE A 22 -1.95 -8.39 8.77
CA PHE A 22 -3.22 -7.68 8.87
C PHE A 22 -3.23 -6.56 9.92
N GLU A 23 -2.51 -6.73 11.03
CA GLU A 23 -2.39 -5.72 12.10
C GLU A 23 -1.67 -4.44 11.66
N SER A 24 -0.76 -4.55 10.69
CA SER A 24 0.04 -3.42 10.20
C SER A 24 -0.65 -2.65 9.07
N ARG A 25 -1.80 -3.12 8.56
CA ARG A 25 -2.46 -2.58 7.36
C ARG A 25 -2.77 -1.09 7.48
N ASP A 26 -3.24 -0.63 8.65
CA ASP A 26 -3.70 0.74 8.83
C ASP A 26 -2.55 1.75 8.74
N PHE A 27 -1.34 1.33 9.14
CA PHE A 27 -0.14 2.13 8.93
C PHE A 27 0.12 2.32 7.44
N TYR A 28 0.11 1.24 6.66
CA TYR A 28 0.41 1.29 5.23
C TYR A 28 -0.67 2.01 4.43
N PHE A 29 -1.95 1.82 4.76
CA PHE A 29 -3.07 2.57 4.15
C PHE A 29 -2.92 4.08 4.36
N LYS A 30 -2.55 4.53 5.57
CA LYS A 30 -2.27 5.95 5.84
C LYS A 30 -1.10 6.50 5.02
N THR A 31 -0.20 5.63 4.58
CA THR A 31 0.91 6.03 3.68
C THR A 31 0.57 5.96 2.20
N GLY A 32 -0.69 5.70 1.84
CA GLY A 32 -1.18 5.67 0.47
C GLY A 32 -1.03 4.32 -0.24
N PHE A 33 -0.80 3.23 0.49
CA PHE A 33 -0.95 1.88 -0.06
C PHE A 33 -2.43 1.50 -0.12
N SER A 34 -2.78 0.66 -1.08
CA SER A 34 -4.10 0.06 -1.26
C SER A 34 -3.97 -1.45 -1.31
N LYS A 35 -5.05 -2.18 -1.02
CA LYS A 35 -5.07 -3.63 -1.16
C LYS A 35 -4.90 -4.02 -2.63
N LEU A 36 -4.00 -4.97 -2.91
CA LEU A 36 -3.88 -5.55 -4.25
C LEU A 36 -4.93 -6.65 -4.49
N PHE A 37 -5.28 -7.39 -3.43
CA PHE A 37 -6.32 -8.42 -3.44
C PHE A 37 -7.31 -8.17 -2.29
N ASP A 38 -8.59 -8.44 -2.53
CA ASP A 38 -9.64 -8.25 -1.52
C ASP A 38 -9.56 -9.29 -0.40
N GLU A 39 -9.23 -10.53 -0.77
CA GLU A 39 -9.04 -11.63 0.15
C GLU A 39 -7.57 -11.68 0.62
N PRO A 40 -7.33 -11.84 1.94
CA PRO A 40 -5.99 -12.11 2.43
C PRO A 40 -5.46 -13.39 1.79
N LEU A 41 -4.17 -13.42 1.47
CA LEU A 41 -3.53 -14.68 1.13
C LEU A 41 -3.60 -15.57 2.35
N SER A 42 -4.18 -16.76 2.16
CA SER A 42 -4.37 -17.78 3.18
C SER A 42 -3.13 -17.89 4.06
N ALA A 43 -3.34 -17.70 5.36
CA ALA A 43 -2.34 -17.78 6.40
C ALA A 43 -1.41 -18.98 6.19
N ASP A 44 -0.11 -18.70 6.28
CA ASP A 44 0.88 -19.74 6.54
C ASP A 44 0.39 -20.56 7.73
N VAL A 45 0.35 -21.89 7.60
CA VAL A 45 -0.33 -22.79 8.55
C VAL A 45 0.27 -22.67 9.97
N GLU A 46 1.49 -22.13 10.08
CA GLU A 46 2.17 -21.84 11.35
C GLU A 46 1.81 -20.48 11.98
N HIS A 47 1.39 -19.48 11.21
CA HIS A 47 1.09 -18.14 11.69
C HIS A 47 -0.37 -17.82 11.39
N ARG A 48 -1.25 -17.91 12.40
CA ARG A 48 -2.71 -17.65 12.35
C ARG A 48 -3.11 -16.24 11.91
N GLU A 49 -2.21 -15.49 11.30
CA GLU A 49 -2.39 -14.09 10.94
C GLU A 49 -2.62 -13.96 9.44
N ALA A 50 -3.65 -13.20 9.08
CA ALA A 50 -3.97 -12.94 7.69
C ALA A 50 -2.86 -12.09 7.05
N ILE A 51 -2.34 -12.55 5.91
CA ILE A 51 -1.34 -11.82 5.12
C ILE A 51 -2.05 -11.00 4.05
N LEU A 52 -1.66 -9.73 3.91
CA LEU A 52 -2.13 -8.83 2.88
C LEU A 52 -1.00 -8.50 1.92
N ILE A 53 -1.31 -8.51 0.63
CA ILE A 53 -0.47 -7.87 -0.38
C ILE A 53 -1.05 -6.48 -0.65
N LEU A 54 -0.22 -5.48 -0.48
CA LEU A 54 -0.55 -4.07 -0.70
C LEU A 54 0.27 -3.51 -1.84
N TYR A 55 -0.30 -2.54 -2.56
CA TYR A 55 0.40 -1.81 -3.60
C TYR A 55 0.24 -0.30 -3.46
N LYS A 56 1.19 0.47 -3.98
CA LYS A 56 1.11 1.93 -4.10
C LYS A 56 1.59 2.34 -5.49
N ASP A 57 0.76 3.09 -6.20
CA ASP A 57 1.14 3.75 -7.45
C ASP A 57 1.90 5.05 -7.13
N LEU A 58 3.12 5.16 -7.64
CA LEU A 58 4.04 6.28 -7.39
C LEU A 58 3.81 7.48 -8.31
N GLU A 59 3.08 7.31 -9.43
CA GLU A 59 2.70 8.39 -10.35
C GLU A 59 1.43 9.11 -9.87
N TYR A 60 0.49 8.40 -9.27
CA TYR A 60 -0.79 8.95 -8.83
C TYR A 60 -0.76 9.63 -7.45
N SER A 61 0.35 9.51 -6.72
CA SER A 61 0.48 10.06 -5.36
C SER A 61 0.55 11.60 -5.30
N GLY A 62 0.55 12.29 -6.44
CA GLY A 62 0.47 13.76 -6.53
C GLY A 62 -0.94 14.33 -6.71
N LYS A 63 -1.98 13.49 -6.88
CA LYS A 63 -3.35 13.94 -7.18
C LYS A 63 -4.39 13.61 -6.10
N ILE A 64 -3.99 13.01 -4.98
CA ILE A 64 -4.93 12.59 -3.93
C ILE A 64 -5.49 13.80 -3.15
N GLU A 65 -4.85 14.98 -3.21
CA GLU A 65 -5.45 16.21 -2.64
C GLU A 65 -6.58 16.81 -3.50
N GLU A 66 -6.79 16.37 -4.75
CA GLU A 66 -7.85 16.90 -5.64
C GLU A 66 -8.99 15.92 -5.94
N ALA A 67 -8.88 14.64 -5.57
CA ALA A 67 -9.81 13.62 -6.04
C ALA A 67 -11.07 13.43 -5.17
N TYR A 68 -11.08 13.95 -3.95
CA TYR A 68 -12.24 13.92 -3.05
C TYR A 68 -12.28 15.20 -2.22
N PRO A 69 -12.91 16.29 -2.71
CA PRO A 69 -13.44 17.28 -1.77
C PRO A 69 -14.44 16.55 -0.87
N ASP A 70 -14.31 16.73 0.44
CA ASP A 70 -15.34 16.34 1.39
C ASP A 70 -16.69 16.91 0.90
N ASP A 71 -17.60 16.04 0.47
CA ASP A 71 -19.00 16.40 0.29
C ASP A 71 -19.64 16.40 1.70
N ASP A 72 -20.20 17.56 2.07
CA ASP A 72 -20.97 17.86 3.30
C ASP A 72 -21.92 16.76 3.77
#